data_AF-A0A453B601-F1
#
_entry.id   AF-A0A453B601-F1
#
_cell.length_a   1.000
_cell.length_b   1.000
_cell.length_c   1.000
_cell.angle_alpha   90.00
_cell.angle_beta   90.00
_cell.angle_gamma   90.00
#
_symmetry.space_group_name_H-M   'P 1'
#
loop_
_entity.id
_entity.type
_entity.pdbx_description
1 polymer ?
#
loop_
_entity_poly.entity_id
_entity_poly.type
_entity_poly.pdbx_seq_one_letter_code
_entity_poly.pdbx_strand_id
1 'polypeptide(L)'
;MEAIPANKATPISLAQHTYWNLAGHNSGSILDHSIQIWAKHVTPVNENTIPTGEIMPVQDTPFDFTTEHRIGERINNVPGGYDHNYVLDSGDEKNGLKHAAKLKDPSSSRTLDLWTDAPGMQFYTANYVNGITGKGGAVYGKHAGVCLETQGFPNAINQPNFPSVVVQPGAKYKHTMLFEFSA
;
A
#
# COMPACT_ATOMS: atom_id res chain seq x y z
N MET A 1 -9.69 10.06 7.54
CA MET A 1 -8.76 11.20 7.64
C MET A 1 -9.37 12.38 6.91
N GLU A 2 -9.26 13.58 7.47
CA GLU A 2 -9.85 14.79 6.92
C GLU A 2 -8.88 15.96 7.03
N ALA A 3 -8.91 16.87 6.05
CA ALA A 3 -8.12 18.09 6.07
C ALA A 3 -8.83 19.20 5.28
N ILE A 4 -8.57 20.45 5.64
CA ILE A 4 -9.11 21.63 4.96
C ILE A 4 -7.95 22.63 4.79
N PRO A 5 -7.58 23.00 3.56
CA PRO A 5 -6.62 24.08 3.33
C PRO A 5 -7.15 25.40 3.89
N ALA A 6 -6.32 26.12 4.64
CA ALA A 6 -6.74 27.34 5.32
C ALA A 6 -7.07 28.49 4.35
N ASN A 7 -6.16 28.80 3.42
CA ASN A 7 -6.29 29.99 2.56
C ASN A 7 -5.70 29.86 1.15
N LYS A 8 -4.97 28.77 0.84
CA LYS A 8 -4.36 28.54 -0.47
C LYS A 8 -4.63 27.11 -0.92
N ALA A 9 -4.76 26.95 -2.24
CA ALA A 9 -4.81 25.63 -2.85
C ALA A 9 -3.52 24.87 -2.51
N THR A 10 -3.65 23.65 -2.02
CA THR A 10 -2.52 22.85 -1.53
C THR A 10 -2.71 21.38 -1.91
N PRO A 11 -1.62 20.68 -2.31
CA PRO A 11 -1.67 19.24 -2.46
C PRO A 11 -1.88 18.57 -1.09
N ILE A 12 -2.85 17.67 -0.99
CA ILE A 12 -3.13 16.86 0.20
C ILE A 12 -3.25 15.39 -0.22
N SER A 13 -2.40 14.55 0.35
CA SER A 13 -2.50 13.09 0.29
C SER A 13 -2.10 12.54 1.65
N LEU A 14 -3.07 12.06 2.42
CA LEU A 14 -2.84 11.52 3.76
C LEU A 14 -2.87 10.00 3.70
N ALA A 15 -1.88 9.37 4.33
CA ALA A 15 -1.68 7.93 4.43
C ALA A 15 -1.46 7.51 5.89
N GLN A 16 -1.55 6.21 6.13
CA GLN A 16 -1.24 5.59 7.40
C GLN A 16 -0.13 4.55 7.19
N HIS A 17 1.01 4.71 7.87
CA HIS A 17 2.23 3.94 7.63
C HIS A 17 2.42 2.80 8.67
N THR A 18 1.38 2.01 8.96
CA THR A 18 1.52 0.83 9.84
C THR A 18 2.31 -0.27 9.15
N TYR A 19 3.22 -0.90 9.90
CA TYR A 19 3.86 -2.13 9.51
C TYR A 19 3.08 -3.31 10.10
N TRP A 20 2.45 -4.10 9.25
CA TRP A 20 1.68 -5.28 9.61
C TRP A 20 2.56 -6.53 9.57
N ASN A 21 2.39 -7.41 10.55
CA ASN A 21 2.84 -8.78 10.51
C ASN A 21 1.80 -9.63 11.23
N LEU A 22 0.96 -10.32 10.45
CA LEU A 22 -0.19 -11.05 10.99
C LEU A 22 0.21 -12.29 11.82
N ALA A 23 1.44 -12.80 11.65
CA ALA A 23 1.98 -13.85 12.50
C ALA A 23 2.41 -13.33 13.89
N GLY A 24 2.44 -12.01 14.07
CA GLY A 24 2.86 -11.33 15.29
C GLY A 24 4.06 -10.41 15.01
N HIS A 25 4.16 -9.30 15.74
CA HIS A 25 5.20 -8.30 15.45
C HIS A 25 6.64 -8.81 15.61
N ASN A 26 6.85 -9.92 16.32
CA ASN A 26 8.14 -10.55 16.58
C ASN A 26 8.32 -11.88 15.83
N SER A 27 7.46 -12.21 14.86
CA SER A 27 7.49 -13.48 14.13
C SER A 27 8.59 -13.56 13.06
N GLY A 28 9.27 -12.45 12.78
CA GLY A 28 10.27 -12.36 11.74
C GLY A 28 9.67 -11.86 10.43
N SER A 29 9.94 -12.57 9.34
CA SER A 29 9.68 -12.11 7.96
C SER A 29 8.21 -12.29 7.53
N ILE A 30 7.70 -11.36 6.72
CA ILE A 30 6.36 -11.44 6.08
C ILE A 30 6.33 -12.19 4.75
N LEU A 31 7.45 -12.74 4.28
CA LEU A 31 7.55 -13.31 2.93
C LEU A 31 6.67 -14.56 2.72
N ASP A 32 6.22 -15.21 3.80
CA ASP A 32 5.29 -16.32 3.75
C ASP A 32 3.81 -15.90 3.77
N HIS A 33 3.49 -14.64 4.13
CA HIS A 33 2.15 -14.10 4.00
C HIS A 33 1.68 -14.14 2.55
N SER A 34 0.40 -14.42 2.34
CA SER A 34 -0.22 -14.25 1.04
C SER A 34 -0.96 -12.93 0.97
N ILE A 35 -0.94 -12.32 -0.21
CA ILE A 35 -1.64 -11.08 -0.50
C ILE A 35 -2.38 -11.19 -1.84
N GLN A 36 -3.57 -10.62 -1.88
CA GLN A 36 -4.28 -10.25 -3.11
C GLN A 36 -4.47 -8.73 -3.10
N ILE A 37 -4.29 -8.08 -4.24
CA ILE A 37 -4.46 -6.64 -4.44
C ILE A 37 -5.40 -6.43 -5.63
N TRP A 38 -6.50 -5.71 -5.43
CA TRP A 38 -7.47 -5.40 -6.49
C TRP A 38 -7.03 -4.20 -7.33
N ALA A 39 -5.92 -4.38 -8.04
CA ALA A 39 -5.34 -3.37 -8.90
C ALA A 39 -4.68 -4.04 -10.10
N LYS A 40 -5.05 -3.58 -11.31
CA LYS A 40 -4.48 -4.10 -12.56
C LYS A 40 -3.25 -3.33 -13.04
N HIS A 41 -2.90 -2.25 -12.34
CA HIS A 41 -1.80 -1.38 -12.72
C HIS A 41 -0.99 -0.92 -11.50
N VAL A 42 0.26 -0.55 -11.76
CA VAL A 42 1.15 0.14 -10.83
C VAL A 42 1.70 1.42 -11.47
N THR A 43 2.18 2.34 -10.66
CA THR A 43 2.97 3.49 -11.14
C THR A 43 4.47 3.16 -10.99
N PRO A 44 5.18 2.76 -12.06
CA PRO A 44 6.60 2.42 -11.97
C PRO A 44 7.43 3.65 -11.62
N VAL A 45 8.59 3.40 -11.00
CA VAL A 45 9.47 4.43 -10.49
C VAL A 45 10.81 4.45 -11.23
N ASN A 46 11.45 5.62 -11.24
CA ASN A 46 12.82 5.76 -11.71
C ASN A 46 13.85 5.35 -10.63
N GLU A 47 15.13 5.52 -10.91
CA GLU A 47 16.26 5.20 -10.01
C GLU A 47 16.23 5.95 -8.67
N ASN A 48 15.45 7.03 -8.57
CA ASN A 48 15.26 7.81 -7.36
C ASN A 48 13.94 7.47 -6.64
N THR A 49 13.29 6.36 -6.99
CA THR A 49 11.98 5.93 -6.46
C THR A 49 10.83 6.92 -6.71
N ILE A 50 10.95 7.77 -7.75
CA ILE A 50 9.91 8.71 -8.14
C ILE A 50 9.07 8.13 -9.28
N PRO A 51 7.72 8.12 -9.18
CA PRO A 51 6.87 7.70 -10.28
C PRO A 51 7.12 8.49 -11.56
N THR A 52 7.30 7.76 -12.66
CA THR A 52 7.64 8.31 -13.98
C THR A 52 6.48 9.03 -14.65
N GLY A 53 5.25 8.77 -14.20
CA GLY A 53 4.00 9.18 -14.87
C GLY A 53 3.37 8.04 -15.66
N GLU A 54 4.07 6.94 -15.89
CA GLU A 54 3.49 5.75 -16.51
C GLU A 54 2.47 5.08 -15.58
N ILE A 55 1.46 4.44 -16.18
CA ILE A 55 0.53 3.51 -15.52
C ILE A 55 0.73 2.15 -16.20
N MET A 56 1.53 1.29 -15.56
CA MET A 56 2.00 0.03 -16.15
C MET A 56 1.06 -1.12 -15.74
N PRO A 57 0.60 -1.98 -16.67
CA PRO A 57 -0.19 -3.16 -16.31
C PRO A 57 0.63 -4.14 -15.47
N VAL A 58 -0.02 -4.80 -14.50
CA VAL A 58 0.65 -5.79 -13.64
C VAL A 58 0.72 -7.17 -14.28
N GLN A 59 -0.17 -7.47 -15.23
CA GLN A 59 -0.24 -8.77 -15.90
C GLN A 59 1.12 -9.18 -16.46
N ASP A 60 1.50 -10.44 -16.24
CA ASP A 60 2.78 -11.02 -16.67
C ASP A 60 4.03 -10.33 -16.06
N THR A 61 3.86 -9.63 -14.93
CA THR A 61 4.96 -9.01 -14.17
C THR A 61 5.07 -9.56 -12.75
N PRO A 62 6.19 -9.31 -12.03
CA PRO A 62 6.31 -9.60 -10.61
C PRO A 62 5.30 -8.85 -9.72
N PHE A 63 4.59 -7.86 -10.26
CA PHE A 63 3.61 -7.05 -9.54
C PHE A 63 2.19 -7.64 -9.59
N ASP A 64 1.95 -8.73 -10.33
CA ASP A 64 0.61 -9.32 -10.44
C ASP A 64 0.18 -10.04 -9.15
N PHE A 65 -0.57 -9.32 -8.32
CA PHE A 65 -1.30 -9.84 -7.16
C PHE A 65 -2.82 -9.76 -7.37
N THR A 66 -3.29 -9.74 -8.62
CA THR A 66 -4.74 -9.72 -8.90
C THR A 66 -5.45 -10.98 -8.38
N THR A 67 -4.70 -12.06 -8.21
CA THR A 67 -5.04 -13.25 -7.42
C THR A 67 -4.15 -13.39 -6.19
N GLU A 68 -4.54 -14.24 -5.23
CA GLU A 68 -3.77 -14.46 -3.99
C GLU A 68 -2.40 -15.11 -4.29
N HIS A 69 -1.31 -14.47 -3.89
CA HIS A 69 0.07 -14.98 -4.03
C HIS A 69 0.90 -14.72 -2.77
N ARG A 70 1.93 -15.54 -2.54
CA ARG A 70 2.88 -15.29 -1.44
C ARG A 70 3.72 -14.05 -1.76
N ILE A 71 3.95 -13.19 -0.76
CA ILE A 71 4.74 -11.97 -0.95
C ILE A 71 6.17 -12.31 -1.40
N GLY A 72 6.78 -13.36 -0.85
CA GLY A 72 8.12 -13.80 -1.22
C GLY A 72 8.23 -14.50 -2.57
N GLU A 73 7.12 -14.84 -3.23
CA GLU A 73 7.13 -15.67 -4.45
C GLU A 73 7.96 -15.05 -5.58
N ARG A 74 7.82 -13.73 -5.77
CA ARG A 74 8.40 -13.00 -6.91
C ARG A 74 9.23 -11.78 -6.50
N ILE A 75 9.43 -11.55 -5.20
CA ILE A 75 10.11 -10.35 -4.68
C ILE A 75 11.55 -10.18 -5.20
N ASN A 76 12.26 -11.28 -5.48
CA ASN A 76 13.63 -11.25 -6.01
C ASN A 76 13.70 -10.72 -7.46
N ASN A 77 12.58 -10.70 -8.18
CA ASN A 77 12.48 -10.11 -9.51
C ASN A 77 12.20 -8.60 -9.47
N VAL A 78 12.02 -8.03 -8.27
CA VAL A 78 11.81 -6.60 -8.04
C VAL A 78 13.05 -6.05 -7.32
N PRO A 79 13.93 -5.30 -8.01
CA PRO A 79 15.10 -4.70 -7.38
C PRO A 79 14.73 -3.91 -6.13
N GLY A 80 15.34 -4.23 -5.00
CA GLY A 80 15.05 -3.59 -3.71
C GLY A 80 13.84 -4.15 -2.96
N GLY A 81 12.95 -4.90 -3.60
CA GLY A 81 11.70 -5.40 -3.04
C GLY A 81 10.50 -4.51 -3.41
N TYR A 82 9.30 -4.89 -2.96
CA TYR A 82 8.11 -4.10 -3.27
C TYR A 82 8.12 -2.79 -2.47
N ASP A 83 8.06 -1.69 -3.21
CA ASP A 83 7.83 -0.32 -2.74
C ASP A 83 7.13 0.49 -3.86
N HIS A 84 5.91 0.08 -4.21
CA HIS A 84 5.21 0.63 -5.39
C HIS A 84 3.77 0.99 -5.07
N ASN A 85 3.27 2.05 -5.71
CA ASN A 85 1.87 2.42 -5.67
C ASN A 85 1.07 1.61 -6.69
N TYR A 86 0.12 0.84 -6.19
CA TYR A 86 -0.91 0.15 -6.97
C TYR A 86 -2.08 1.09 -7.26
N VAL A 87 -2.56 1.06 -8.50
CA VAL A 87 -3.71 1.84 -8.98
C VAL A 87 -4.98 1.07 -8.66
N LEU A 88 -5.75 1.51 -7.66
CA LEU A 88 -6.96 0.83 -7.21
C LEU A 88 -8.11 1.15 -8.19
N ASP A 89 -8.32 0.24 -9.13
CA ASP A 89 -9.28 0.37 -10.22
C ASP A 89 -10.43 -0.65 -10.17
N SER A 90 -10.37 -1.60 -9.24
CA SER A 90 -11.33 -2.70 -9.10
C SER A 90 -11.49 -3.12 -7.63
N GLY A 91 -12.44 -4.02 -7.36
CA GLY A 91 -12.73 -4.52 -6.02
C GLY A 91 -14.23 -4.58 -5.73
N ASP A 92 -14.63 -5.49 -4.85
CA ASP A 92 -15.98 -5.45 -4.30
C ASP A 92 -16.19 -4.12 -3.56
N GLU A 93 -17.43 -3.65 -3.53
CA GLU A 93 -17.79 -2.43 -2.82
C GLU A 93 -18.57 -2.73 -1.54
N LYS A 94 -18.15 -2.09 -0.44
CA LYS A 94 -18.80 -2.18 0.87
C LYS A 94 -18.86 -0.80 1.48
N ASN A 95 -20.07 -0.31 1.77
CA ASN A 95 -20.30 1.02 2.36
C ASN A 95 -19.61 2.17 1.60
N GLY A 96 -19.53 2.09 0.26
CA GLY A 96 -18.85 3.07 -0.58
C GLY A 96 -17.32 3.00 -0.56
N LEU A 97 -16.74 1.94 0.00
CA LEU A 97 -15.30 1.64 -0.02
C LEU A 97 -15.05 0.44 -0.93
N LYS A 98 -13.98 0.51 -1.72
CA LYS A 98 -13.51 -0.59 -2.56
C LYS A 98 -12.56 -1.48 -1.79
N HIS A 99 -12.64 -2.78 -2.00
CA HIS A 99 -11.69 -3.74 -1.46
C HIS A 99 -10.32 -3.51 -2.13
N ALA A 100 -9.32 -3.05 -1.40
CA ALA A 100 -8.00 -2.72 -1.93
C ALA A 100 -7.03 -3.91 -1.87
N ALA A 101 -6.97 -4.58 -0.71
CA ALA A 101 -6.07 -5.68 -0.49
C ALA A 101 -6.56 -6.65 0.58
N LYS A 102 -6.15 -7.91 0.46
CA LYS A 102 -6.36 -8.96 1.43
C LYS A 102 -5.04 -9.61 1.78
N LEU A 103 -4.63 -9.51 3.04
CA LEU A 103 -3.39 -10.08 3.57
C LEU A 103 -3.71 -11.24 4.52
N LYS A 104 -3.02 -12.36 4.40
CA LYS A 104 -3.25 -13.56 5.23
C LYS A 104 -1.95 -14.11 5.76
N ASP A 105 -1.99 -14.55 7.01
CA ASP A 105 -0.92 -15.35 7.60
C ASP A 105 -1.20 -16.84 7.34
N PRO A 106 -0.30 -17.57 6.65
CA PRO A 106 -0.49 -19.00 6.42
C PRO A 106 -0.52 -19.83 7.71
N SER A 107 0.02 -19.32 8.81
CA SER A 107 0.19 -20.06 10.07
C SER A 107 -0.93 -19.87 11.09
N SER A 108 -1.70 -18.77 11.02
CA SER A 108 -2.64 -18.42 12.10
C SER A 108 -4.09 -18.16 11.68
N SER A 109 -4.50 -18.51 10.46
CA SER A 109 -5.82 -18.18 9.85
C SER A 109 -6.17 -16.69 9.80
N ARG A 110 -5.38 -15.82 10.45
CA ARG A 110 -5.60 -14.39 10.53
C ARG A 110 -5.57 -13.78 9.14
N THR A 111 -6.60 -13.00 8.89
CA THR A 111 -6.80 -12.26 7.66
C THR A 111 -6.99 -10.78 7.98
N LEU A 112 -6.44 -9.93 7.13
CA LEU A 112 -6.70 -8.49 7.09
C LEU A 112 -7.25 -8.14 5.71
N ASP A 113 -8.51 -7.72 5.65
CA ASP A 113 -9.11 -7.10 4.47
C ASP A 113 -9.05 -5.57 4.63
N LEU A 114 -8.53 -4.87 3.62
CA LEU A 114 -8.38 -3.42 3.59
C LEU A 114 -9.32 -2.82 2.56
N TRP A 115 -10.22 -1.95 3.02
CA TRP A 115 -11.17 -1.24 2.18
C TRP A 115 -10.87 0.26 2.17
N THR A 116 -11.02 0.94 1.05
CA THR A 116 -10.73 2.38 0.95
C THR A 116 -11.52 3.10 -0.14
N ASP A 117 -11.62 4.43 -0.02
CA ASP A 117 -12.04 5.34 -1.09
C ASP A 117 -10.86 6.00 -1.83
N ALA A 118 -9.62 5.70 -1.44
CA ALA A 118 -8.43 6.24 -2.09
C ALA A 118 -8.21 5.64 -3.50
N PRO A 119 -7.60 6.41 -4.43
CA PRO A 119 -7.33 5.92 -5.77
C PRO A 119 -6.13 4.96 -5.83
N GLY A 120 -5.21 5.01 -4.86
CA GLY A 120 -3.99 4.21 -4.86
C GLY A 120 -3.64 3.62 -3.50
N MET A 121 -2.73 2.65 -3.51
CA MET A 121 -2.18 2.03 -2.31
C MET A 121 -0.69 1.74 -2.49
N GLN A 122 0.16 2.28 -1.61
CA GLN A 122 1.55 1.87 -1.53
C GLN A 122 1.63 0.48 -0.91
N PHE A 123 2.28 -0.45 -1.62
CA PHE A 123 2.65 -1.76 -1.11
C PHE A 123 4.16 -1.77 -0.85
N TYR A 124 4.53 -1.66 0.42
CA TYR A 124 5.92 -1.61 0.86
C TYR A 124 6.26 -2.75 1.81
N THR A 125 7.36 -3.44 1.54
CA THR A 125 7.75 -4.68 2.24
C THR A 125 8.93 -4.50 3.20
N ALA A 126 9.04 -3.33 3.85
CA ALA A 126 10.05 -3.05 4.87
C ALA A 126 11.51 -3.30 4.40
N ASN A 127 11.80 -2.93 3.15
CA ASN A 127 13.06 -3.22 2.46
C ASN A 127 14.30 -2.64 3.17
N TYR A 128 14.12 -1.53 3.88
CA TYR A 128 15.19 -0.77 4.52
C TYR A 128 15.23 -0.91 6.04
N VAL A 129 14.34 -1.70 6.64
CA VAL A 129 14.36 -1.95 8.09
C VAL A 129 15.55 -2.85 8.41
N ASN A 130 16.43 -2.40 9.30
CA ASN A 130 17.67 -3.11 9.61
C ASN A 130 18.03 -3.00 11.11
N GLY A 131 17.68 -4.03 11.88
CA GLY A 131 18.14 -4.17 13.26
C GLY A 131 17.47 -3.22 14.25
N ILE A 132 16.22 -2.80 14.02
CA ILE A 132 15.52 -1.86 14.89
C ILE A 132 14.99 -2.58 16.13
N THR A 133 15.40 -2.16 17.33
CA THR A 133 14.84 -2.66 18.58
C THR A 133 13.43 -2.12 18.79
N GLY A 134 12.45 -3.02 18.74
CA GLY A 134 11.03 -2.74 18.91
C GLY A 134 10.48 -3.18 20.26
N LYS A 135 9.16 -3.42 20.27
CA LYS A 135 8.41 -3.78 21.48
C LYS A 135 8.90 -5.11 22.05
N GLY A 136 8.95 -5.22 23.38
CA GLY A 136 9.33 -6.46 24.06
C GLY A 136 10.74 -6.95 23.74
N GLY A 137 11.65 -6.07 23.28
CA GLY A 137 13.02 -6.44 22.90
C GLY A 137 13.13 -7.14 21.54
N ALA A 138 12.05 -7.24 20.77
CA ALA A 138 12.10 -7.77 19.41
C ALA A 138 13.02 -6.92 18.52
N VAL A 139 13.76 -7.55 17.62
CA VAL A 139 14.61 -6.85 16.64
C VAL A 139 13.98 -7.00 15.27
N TYR A 140 13.55 -5.89 14.68
CA TYR A 140 12.95 -5.85 13.35
C TYR A 140 14.04 -5.76 12.29
N GLY A 141 14.05 -6.74 11.39
CA GLY A 141 14.94 -6.79 10.23
C GLY A 141 14.20 -6.51 8.91
N LYS A 142 14.91 -6.74 7.81
CA LYS A 142 14.37 -6.60 6.46
C LYS A 142 13.16 -7.52 6.29
N HIS A 143 12.09 -6.98 5.71
CA HIS A 143 10.82 -7.70 5.52
C HIS A 143 10.14 -8.13 6.83
N ALA A 144 10.41 -7.48 7.97
CA ALA A 144 9.72 -7.81 9.22
C ALA A 144 8.25 -7.37 9.26
N GLY A 145 7.81 -6.55 8.30
CA GLY A 145 6.45 -6.07 8.19
C GLY A 145 6.11 -5.60 6.78
N VAL A 146 4.81 -5.39 6.54
CA VAL A 146 4.27 -4.86 5.28
C VAL A 146 3.43 -3.62 5.57
N CYS A 147 3.59 -2.58 4.74
CA CYS A 147 2.74 -1.39 4.74
C CYS A 147 1.77 -1.44 3.55
N LEU A 148 0.53 -1.03 3.83
CA LEU A 148 -0.58 -0.94 2.87
C LEU A 148 -1.16 0.47 2.98
N GLU A 149 -0.49 1.43 2.35
CA GLU A 149 -0.75 2.85 2.55
C GLU A 149 -1.71 3.36 1.49
N THR A 150 -3.01 3.41 1.79
CA THR A 150 -4.00 3.96 0.86
C THR A 150 -3.80 5.48 0.74
N GLN A 151 -3.78 6.01 -0.48
CA GLN A 151 -3.37 7.39 -0.74
C GLN A 151 -3.72 7.87 -2.16
N GLY A 152 -3.49 9.17 -2.42
CA GLY A 152 -3.29 9.68 -3.79
C GLY A 152 -1.94 9.23 -4.35
N PHE A 153 -1.82 9.13 -5.67
CA PHE A 153 -0.59 8.62 -6.29
C PHE A 153 0.64 9.46 -5.91
N PRO A 154 1.79 8.83 -5.60
CA PRO A 154 3.00 9.58 -5.33
C PRO A 154 3.36 10.43 -6.56
N ASN A 155 3.93 11.61 -6.31
CA ASN A 155 4.30 12.57 -7.36
C ASN A 155 3.13 13.11 -8.22
N ALA A 156 1.86 12.89 -7.85
CA ALA A 156 0.70 13.35 -8.63
C ALA A 156 0.66 14.85 -8.92
N ILE A 157 1.22 15.70 -8.04
CA ILE A 157 1.29 17.14 -8.28
C ILE A 157 2.14 17.52 -9.51
N ASN A 158 3.09 16.65 -9.90
CA ASN A 158 3.99 16.85 -11.03
C ASN A 158 3.64 15.94 -12.23
N GLN A 159 2.61 15.10 -12.14
CA GLN A 159 2.21 14.15 -13.18
C GLN A 159 0.78 14.46 -13.64
N PRO A 160 0.59 15.26 -14.71
CA PRO A 160 -0.73 15.75 -15.13
C PRO A 160 -1.76 14.67 -15.47
N ASN A 161 -1.32 13.45 -15.77
CA ASN A 161 -2.17 12.30 -16.06
C ASN A 161 -2.58 11.51 -14.80
N PHE A 162 -2.04 11.84 -13.62
CA PHE A 162 -2.46 11.26 -12.35
C PHE A 162 -3.66 12.03 -11.77
N PRO A 163 -4.50 11.38 -10.93
CA PRO A 163 -5.57 12.07 -10.23
C PRO A 163 -5.02 13.23 -9.40
N SER A 164 -5.65 14.40 -9.53
CA SER A 164 -5.22 15.59 -8.79
C SER A 164 -5.32 15.37 -7.28
N VAL A 165 -4.27 15.80 -6.58
CA VAL A 165 -4.23 15.85 -5.11
C VAL A 165 -4.44 17.27 -4.58
N VAL A 166 -4.69 18.26 -5.45
CA VAL A 166 -4.85 19.67 -5.05
C VAL A 166 -6.24 19.90 -4.47
N VAL A 167 -6.29 20.38 -3.24
CA VAL A 167 -7.51 20.77 -2.55
C VAL A 167 -7.60 22.29 -2.52
N GLN A 168 -8.73 22.83 -2.97
CA GLN A 168 -8.98 24.27 -3.01
C GLN A 168 -9.38 24.79 -1.62
N PRO A 169 -9.15 26.08 -1.30
CA PRO A 169 -9.68 26.70 -0.09
C PRO A 169 -11.20 26.51 -0.01
N GLY A 170 -11.71 26.12 1.17
CA GLY A 170 -13.13 25.84 1.39
C GLY A 170 -13.59 24.44 0.97
N ALA A 171 -12.80 23.70 0.18
CA ALA A 171 -13.05 22.29 -0.08
C ALA A 171 -12.48 21.42 1.05
N LYS A 172 -13.15 20.30 1.33
CA LYS A 172 -12.73 19.33 2.35
C LYS A 172 -12.09 18.12 1.68
N TYR A 173 -10.84 17.82 2.05
CA TYR A 173 -10.25 16.52 1.82
C TYR A 173 -10.88 15.50 2.77
N LYS A 174 -11.30 14.36 2.24
CA LYS A 174 -11.74 13.20 3.02
C LYS A 174 -11.18 11.95 2.37
N HIS A 175 -10.57 11.10 3.20
CA HIS A 175 -10.08 9.78 2.82
C HIS A 175 -10.46 8.79 3.92
N THR A 176 -11.14 7.72 3.55
CA THR A 176 -11.64 6.68 4.42
C THR A 176 -10.90 5.37 4.12
N MET A 177 -10.49 4.68 5.18
CA MET A 177 -9.99 3.31 5.11
C MET A 177 -10.60 2.49 6.24
N LEU A 178 -10.83 1.21 6.00
CA LEU A 178 -11.33 0.24 6.97
C LEU A 178 -10.41 -0.99 6.94
N PHE A 179 -9.80 -1.28 8.09
CA PHE A 179 -9.08 -2.53 8.33
C PHE A 179 -10.05 -3.52 9.00
N GLU A 180 -10.37 -4.61 8.33
CA GLU A 180 -11.26 -5.66 8.83
C GLU A 180 -10.43 -6.92 9.12
N PHE A 181 -10.47 -7.38 10.37
CA PHE A 181 -9.73 -8.56 10.82
C PHE A 181 -10.66 -9.74 11.04
N SER A 182 -10.23 -10.93 10.61
CA SER A 182 -10.90 -12.21 10.87
C SER A 182 -9.88 -13.31 11.15
N ALA A 183 -10.35 -14.45 11.69
CA ALA A 183 -9.54 -15.64 12.01
C ALA A 183 -10.40 -16.91 11.91
#